data_AF-A0A645DHF6-F1
#
_entry.id   AF-A0A645DHF6-F1
#
_cell.length_a   1.000
_cell.length_b   1.000
_cell.length_c   1.000
_cell.angle_alpha   90.00
_cell.angle_beta   90.00
_cell.angle_gamma   90.00
#
_symmetry.space_group_name_H-M   'P 1'
#
loop_
_entity.id
_entity.type
_entity.pdbx_description
1 polymer ?
#
loop_
_entity_poly.entity_id
_entity_poly.type
_entity_poly.pdbx_seq_one_letter_code
_entity_poly.pdbx_strand_id
1 'polypeptide(L)'
;MEIAQKIKKGYSNERGTGKFIGYPVKEYIIDYRKRVPNYDTSNLLRERNPQKVQRFVIDEDYFVYDSAIINLTEKQLVDRIGERVAELKKQYSDVYLIRMDENMHRESAKNAALKLHQFSEYTQDVHFEGFQPDFILYLQNAEFFVQVFIEPKGINLLEQDQWKEELLTYINENEAELLFEDDVQGVKIKGLKFYTMNDGRGTMKQLAQVVLGHDFDGLTMHNQIELQDE
;
A
#
# COMPACT_ATOMS: atom_id res chain seq x y z
N MET A 1 5.82 22.94 24.46
CA MET A 1 6.19 22.14 23.27
C MET A 1 4.98 21.73 22.43
N GLU A 2 3.86 21.31 23.06
CA GLU A 2 2.62 20.89 22.37
C GLU A 2 1.99 21.95 21.44
N ILE A 3 2.00 23.23 21.83
CA ILE A 3 1.42 24.32 21.03
C ILE A 3 2.21 24.56 19.74
N ALA A 4 3.54 24.43 19.77
CA ALA A 4 4.37 24.58 18.58
C ALA A 4 4.18 23.42 17.57
N GLN A 5 3.90 22.21 18.07
CA GLN A 5 3.51 21.07 17.22
C GLN A 5 2.11 21.27 16.62
N LYS A 6 1.15 21.79 17.39
CA LYS A 6 -0.19 22.15 16.88
C LYS A 6 -0.13 23.29 15.84
N ILE A 7 0.73 24.28 16.04
CA ILE A 7 0.95 25.39 15.09
C ILE A 7 1.65 24.89 13.81
N LYS A 8 2.64 23.98 13.91
CA LYS A 8 3.24 23.34 12.71
C LYS A 8 2.26 22.42 11.97
N LYS A 9 1.42 21.66 12.70
CA LYS A 9 0.37 20.83 12.09
C LYS A 9 -0.74 21.66 11.44
N GLY A 10 -1.04 22.85 11.96
CA GLY A 10 -2.09 23.73 11.42
C GLY A 10 -1.74 24.47 10.12
N TYR A 11 -0.55 24.28 9.54
CA TYR A 11 -0.12 24.99 8.33
C TYR A 11 -0.32 24.21 7.02
N SER A 12 -0.69 22.92 7.07
CA SER A 12 -0.98 22.12 5.87
C SER A 12 -2.41 21.61 5.94
N ASN A 13 -3.39 22.50 5.76
CA ASN A 13 -4.80 22.13 5.67
C ASN A 13 -5.13 21.71 4.23
N GLU A 14 -4.49 20.66 3.75
CA GLU A 14 -4.66 20.20 2.37
C GLU A 14 -5.79 19.17 2.31
N ARG A 15 -6.86 19.50 1.59
CA ARG A 15 -7.95 18.60 1.23
C ARG A 15 -7.76 18.17 -0.21
N GLY A 16 -7.91 16.87 -0.46
CA GLY A 16 -7.80 16.33 -1.81
C GLY A 16 -8.98 16.71 -2.69
N THR A 17 -8.87 16.34 -3.95
CA THR A 17 -10.00 16.29 -4.90
C THR A 17 -10.05 14.89 -5.51
N GLY A 18 -11.15 14.52 -6.17
CA GLY A 18 -11.21 13.29 -6.97
C GLY A 18 -10.29 13.29 -8.19
N LYS A 19 -9.50 14.35 -8.42
CA LYS A 19 -8.53 14.43 -9.52
C LYS A 19 -7.20 13.81 -9.12
N PHE A 20 -6.80 12.79 -9.86
CA PHE A 20 -5.49 12.15 -9.78
C PHE A 20 -4.60 12.63 -10.92
N ILE A 21 -3.33 12.89 -10.60
CA ILE A 21 -2.32 13.36 -11.55
C ILE A 21 -1.21 12.33 -11.68
N GLY A 22 -0.79 12.07 -12.90
CA GLY A 22 0.23 11.09 -13.21
C GLY A 22 1.63 11.65 -13.01
N TYR A 23 2.54 10.81 -12.53
CA TYR A 23 3.95 11.14 -12.47
C TYR A 23 4.79 10.07 -13.17
N PRO A 24 5.83 10.46 -13.94
CA PRO A 24 6.69 9.48 -14.59
C PRO A 24 7.41 8.60 -13.57
N VAL A 25 7.24 7.28 -13.67
CA VAL A 25 7.83 6.30 -12.74
C VAL A 25 9.32 6.51 -12.54
N LYS A 26 10.07 6.77 -13.62
CA LYS A 26 11.52 7.03 -13.61
C LYS A 26 11.97 8.21 -12.76
N GLU A 27 11.06 9.14 -12.46
CA GLU A 27 11.36 10.29 -11.61
C GLU A 27 11.23 9.96 -10.12
N TYR A 28 10.54 8.86 -9.80
CA TYR A 28 10.17 8.50 -8.44
C TYR A 28 10.80 7.19 -7.97
N ILE A 29 11.03 6.25 -8.87
CA ILE A 29 11.74 5.01 -8.57
C ILE A 29 13.22 5.25 -8.82
N ILE A 30 13.99 5.31 -7.75
CA ILE A 30 15.45 5.44 -7.75
C ILE A 30 16.09 4.32 -6.94
N ASP A 31 17.37 4.02 -7.19
CA ASP A 31 18.08 2.96 -6.49
C ASP A 31 18.04 3.11 -4.97
N TYR A 32 17.85 1.97 -4.29
CA TYR A 32 17.62 1.90 -2.85
C TYR A 32 18.89 2.20 -2.03
N ARG A 33 19.08 3.45 -1.60
CA ARG A 33 20.27 3.90 -0.82
C ARG A 33 20.08 3.88 0.71
N LYS A 34 19.21 3.02 1.25
CA LYS A 34 18.94 3.01 2.70
C LYS A 34 20.00 2.23 3.47
N ARG A 35 20.67 2.87 4.43
CA ARG A 35 21.59 2.20 5.36
C ARG A 35 20.79 1.41 6.40
N VAL A 36 21.21 0.17 6.68
CA VAL A 36 20.67 -0.60 7.80
C VAL A 36 21.19 0.03 9.08
N PRO A 37 20.34 0.45 10.05
CA PRO A 37 20.82 0.79 11.37
C PRO A 37 21.45 -0.47 11.99
N ASN A 38 22.74 -0.45 12.32
CA ASN A 38 23.42 -1.56 12.97
C ASN A 38 22.82 -1.76 14.37
N TYR A 39 21.86 -2.67 14.50
CA TYR A 39 21.47 -3.24 15.79
C TYR A 39 22.27 -4.52 15.99
N ASP A 40 22.85 -4.69 17.18
CA ASP A 40 23.66 -5.84 17.56
C ASP A 40 22.90 -7.15 17.25
N THR A 41 23.44 -7.92 16.31
CA THR A 41 22.82 -9.12 15.72
C THR A 41 22.63 -10.24 16.73
N SER A 42 23.28 -10.14 17.89
CA SER A 42 23.25 -11.12 18.97
C SER A 42 21.90 -11.18 19.73
N ASN A 43 21.05 -10.14 19.64
CA ASN A 43 19.69 -10.14 20.21
C ASN A 43 18.57 -10.39 19.19
N LEU A 44 18.88 -10.56 17.90
CA LEU A 44 17.87 -10.66 16.83
C LEU A 44 16.95 -11.88 16.91
N LEU A 45 17.41 -12.98 17.50
CA LEU A 45 16.61 -14.21 17.62
C LEU A 45 15.68 -14.20 18.85
N ARG A 46 15.84 -13.25 19.77
CA ARG A 46 15.13 -13.26 21.08
C ARG A 46 13.90 -12.36 21.14
N GLU A 47 13.75 -11.41 20.22
CA GLU A 47 12.62 -10.49 20.21
C GLU A 47 11.88 -10.57 18.87
N ARG A 48 10.82 -11.39 18.79
CA ARG A 48 9.87 -11.41 17.67
C ARG A 48 8.97 -10.17 17.73
N ASN A 49 9.55 -8.97 17.63
CA ASN A 49 8.75 -7.77 17.42
C ASN A 49 8.53 -7.59 15.91
N PRO A 50 7.30 -7.78 15.40
CA PRO A 50 7.01 -7.69 13.97
C PRO A 50 7.27 -6.29 13.39
N GLN A 51 7.40 -5.26 14.23
CA GLN A 51 7.73 -3.89 13.81
C GLN A 51 9.23 -3.64 13.58
N LYS A 52 10.11 -4.58 13.95
CA LYS A 52 11.55 -4.42 13.74
C LYS A 52 11.89 -4.62 12.27
N VAL A 53 12.51 -3.61 11.66
CA VAL A 53 12.93 -3.65 10.26
C VAL A 53 14.27 -4.37 10.09
N GLN A 54 14.42 -5.10 9.00
CA GLN A 54 15.69 -5.71 8.58
C GLN A 54 15.80 -5.72 7.06
N ARG A 55 17.01 -5.91 6.53
CA ARG A 55 17.23 -6.03 5.09
C ARG A 55 16.86 -7.44 4.62
N PHE A 56 16.04 -7.53 3.58
CA PHE A 56 15.75 -8.75 2.84
C PHE A 56 16.19 -8.58 1.39
N VAL A 57 16.82 -9.61 0.84
CA VAL A 57 17.05 -9.74 -0.60
C VAL A 57 15.78 -10.31 -1.21
N ILE A 58 15.28 -9.68 -2.27
CA ILE A 58 14.05 -10.06 -2.98
C ILE A 58 14.45 -10.11 -4.46
N ASP A 59 14.90 -11.28 -4.90
CA ASP A 59 15.36 -11.53 -6.27
C ASP A 59 14.21 -12.11 -7.09
N GLU A 60 13.18 -11.29 -7.30
CA GLU A 60 11.93 -11.68 -7.95
C GLU A 60 11.54 -10.63 -9.00
N ASP A 61 11.17 -11.08 -10.20
CA ASP A 61 10.93 -10.19 -11.36
C ASP A 61 9.78 -9.19 -11.15
N TYR A 62 8.82 -9.55 -10.30
CA TYR A 62 7.67 -8.73 -9.98
C TYR A 62 7.98 -7.67 -8.93
N PHE A 63 9.12 -7.70 -8.23
CA PHE A 63 9.44 -6.72 -7.20
C PHE A 63 10.53 -5.78 -7.69
N VAL A 64 10.26 -4.47 -7.66
CA VAL A 64 11.09 -3.47 -8.39
C VAL A 64 12.52 -3.30 -7.83
N TYR A 65 12.80 -3.76 -6.61
CA TYR A 65 14.12 -3.61 -5.99
C TYR A 65 14.71 -4.96 -5.58
N ASP A 66 15.99 -5.19 -5.87
CA ASP A 66 16.70 -6.43 -5.46
C ASP A 66 16.74 -6.64 -3.93
N SER A 67 16.51 -5.58 -3.15
CA SER A 67 16.40 -5.69 -1.69
C SER A 67 15.57 -4.56 -1.08
N ALA A 68 14.96 -4.84 0.07
CA ALA A 68 14.20 -3.85 0.84
C ALA A 68 14.50 -3.96 2.35
N ILE A 69 14.49 -2.82 3.06
CA ILE A 69 14.55 -2.79 4.54
C ILE A 69 13.13 -2.72 5.07
N ILE A 70 12.51 -3.87 5.28
CA ILE A 70 11.10 -4.06 5.66
C ILE A 70 10.99 -4.73 7.03
N ASN A 71 9.85 -4.52 7.69
CA ASN A 71 9.44 -5.26 8.88
C ASN A 71 8.82 -6.63 8.49
N LEU A 72 8.45 -7.46 9.48
CA LEU A 72 7.93 -8.80 9.19
C LEU A 72 6.54 -8.79 8.54
N THR A 73 5.68 -7.82 8.88
CA THR A 73 4.35 -7.68 8.27
C THR A 73 4.47 -7.33 6.79
N GLU A 74 5.33 -6.35 6.47
CA GLU A 74 5.65 -5.97 5.09
C GLU A 74 6.29 -7.13 4.31
N LYS A 75 7.21 -7.89 4.93
CA LYS A 75 7.81 -9.07 4.29
C LYS A 75 6.75 -10.12 3.95
N GLN A 76 5.84 -10.39 4.87
CA GLN A 76 4.77 -11.35 4.63
C GLN A 76 3.82 -10.88 3.52
N LEU A 77 3.52 -9.57 3.45
CA LEU A 77 2.74 -9.01 2.34
C LEU A 77 3.41 -9.29 0.99
N VAL A 78 4.72 -9.00 0.86
CA VAL A 78 5.49 -9.28 -0.36
C VAL A 78 5.40 -10.75 -0.73
N ASP A 79 5.61 -11.66 0.23
CA ASP A 79 5.54 -13.10 0.00
C ASP A 79 4.15 -13.56 -0.46
N ARG A 80 3.09 -13.07 0.20
CA ARG A 80 1.70 -13.40 -0.16
C ARG A 80 1.33 -12.92 -1.55
N ILE A 81 1.82 -11.75 -1.97
CA ILE A 81 1.61 -11.27 -3.34
C ILE A 81 2.40 -12.15 -4.30
N GLY A 82 3.67 -12.47 -3.99
CA GLY A 82 4.52 -13.35 -4.78
C GLY A 82 3.89 -14.72 -5.07
N GLU A 83 3.26 -15.32 -4.06
CA GLU A 83 2.47 -16.57 -4.18
C GLU A 83 1.35 -16.48 -5.24
N ARG A 84 0.88 -15.26 -5.57
CA ARG A 84 -0.24 -15.00 -6.48
C ARG A 84 0.17 -14.40 -7.82
N VAL A 85 1.44 -14.06 -8.02
CA VAL A 85 1.94 -13.44 -9.25
C VAL A 85 1.65 -14.30 -10.48
N ALA A 86 1.84 -15.62 -10.39
CA ALA A 86 1.55 -16.53 -11.51
C ALA A 86 0.07 -16.50 -11.92
N GLU A 87 -0.84 -16.33 -10.97
CA GLU A 87 -2.27 -16.24 -11.21
C GLU A 87 -2.65 -14.87 -11.78
N LEU A 88 -2.08 -13.79 -11.25
CA LEU A 88 -2.24 -12.43 -11.78
C LEU A 88 -1.74 -12.32 -13.24
N LYS A 89 -0.59 -12.95 -13.54
CA LYS A 89 0.00 -12.99 -14.89
C LYS A 89 -0.87 -13.71 -15.93
N LYS A 90 -1.95 -14.41 -15.52
CA LYS A 90 -2.94 -14.96 -16.46
C LYS A 90 -3.83 -13.88 -17.09
N GLN A 91 -4.05 -12.76 -16.38
CA GLN A 91 -4.92 -11.66 -16.80
C GLN A 91 -4.14 -10.39 -17.17
N TYR A 92 -2.95 -10.23 -16.58
CA TYR A 92 -2.11 -9.04 -16.71
C TYR A 92 -0.77 -9.43 -17.35
N SER A 93 -0.36 -8.71 -18.41
CA SER A 93 0.95 -8.91 -19.03
C SER A 93 2.09 -8.44 -18.12
N ASP A 94 1.83 -7.39 -17.35
CA ASP A 94 2.80 -6.78 -16.45
C ASP A 94 2.26 -6.77 -15.03
N VAL A 95 3.09 -7.24 -14.08
CA VAL A 95 2.78 -7.33 -12.66
C VAL A 95 4.00 -6.87 -11.89
N TYR A 96 3.90 -5.68 -11.26
CA TYR A 96 4.99 -5.11 -10.48
C TYR A 96 4.50 -4.64 -9.11
N LEU A 97 5.14 -5.11 -8.04
CA LEU A 97 4.98 -4.61 -6.69
C LEU A 97 6.07 -3.58 -6.40
N ILE A 98 5.65 -2.35 -6.20
CA ILE A 98 6.50 -1.19 -5.96
C ILE A 98 6.40 -0.83 -4.49
N ARG A 99 7.53 -0.77 -3.79
CA ARG A 99 7.58 -0.18 -2.46
C ARG A 99 7.82 1.32 -2.54
N MET A 100 6.99 2.08 -1.85
CA MET A 100 7.05 3.53 -1.75
C MET A 100 7.75 3.92 -0.44
N ASP A 101 9.09 3.96 -0.43
CA ASP A 101 9.83 4.39 0.75
C ASP A 101 9.87 5.92 0.84
N GLU A 102 9.29 6.50 1.91
CA GLU A 102 9.28 7.96 2.13
C GLU A 102 10.67 8.60 2.06
N ASN A 103 11.73 7.84 2.33
CA ASN A 103 13.10 8.35 2.29
C ASN A 103 13.65 8.52 0.87
N MET A 104 13.00 7.99 -0.17
CA MET A 104 13.46 8.09 -1.56
C MET A 104 13.44 9.52 -2.08
N HIS A 105 12.54 10.36 -1.56
CA HIS A 105 12.35 11.74 -2.00
C HIS A 105 12.49 12.77 -0.88
N ARG A 106 13.14 12.38 0.23
CA ARG A 106 13.16 13.13 1.49
C ARG A 106 13.66 14.58 1.38
N GLU A 107 14.45 14.89 0.34
CA GLU A 107 15.01 16.21 0.06
C GLU A 107 14.36 16.92 -1.15
N SER A 108 13.33 16.32 -1.75
CA SER A 108 12.65 16.89 -2.93
C SER A 108 11.21 17.27 -2.60
N ALA A 109 10.73 18.36 -3.22
CA ALA A 109 9.32 18.75 -3.17
C ALA A 109 8.37 17.64 -3.68
N LYS A 110 8.90 16.62 -4.35
CA LYS A 110 8.17 15.48 -4.91
C LYS A 110 7.61 14.52 -3.85
N ASN A 111 8.12 14.51 -2.62
CA ASN A 111 7.56 13.67 -1.56
C ASN A 111 6.11 14.05 -1.20
N ALA A 112 5.77 15.34 -1.23
CA ALA A 112 4.40 15.79 -0.98
C ALA A 112 3.44 15.41 -2.12
N ALA A 113 3.94 15.35 -3.36
CA ALA A 113 3.15 15.10 -4.55
C ALA A 113 2.56 13.68 -4.67
N LEU A 114 3.13 12.71 -3.94
CA LEU A 114 2.67 11.32 -3.92
C LEU A 114 1.65 11.03 -2.82
N LYS A 115 1.28 12.04 -2.03
CA LYS A 115 0.35 11.87 -0.92
C LYS A 115 -1.08 11.92 -1.41
N LEU A 116 -1.88 10.99 -0.90
CA LEU A 116 -3.32 11.00 -0.97
C LEU A 116 -3.84 11.88 0.16
N HIS A 117 -4.81 12.72 -0.15
CA HIS A 117 -5.51 13.57 0.81
C HIS A 117 -6.98 13.21 0.80
N GLN A 118 -7.62 13.24 1.97
CA GLN A 118 -9.05 12.95 2.07
C GLN A 118 -9.84 13.91 1.17
N PHE A 119 -10.72 13.36 0.34
CA PHE A 119 -11.53 14.13 -0.62
C PHE A 119 -13.02 13.76 -0.59
N SER A 120 -13.42 12.86 0.30
CA SER A 120 -14.81 12.48 0.53
C SER A 120 -15.66 13.69 0.96
N GLU A 121 -16.86 13.81 0.40
CA GLU A 121 -17.73 14.97 0.62
C GLU A 121 -18.35 15.01 2.03
N TYR A 122 -18.67 13.83 2.59
CA TYR A 122 -19.37 13.66 3.86
C TYR A 122 -18.53 12.87 4.86
N THR A 123 -17.74 13.56 5.68
CA THR A 123 -17.04 12.91 6.80
C THR A 123 -17.28 13.66 8.10
N GLN A 124 -17.49 12.90 9.18
CA GLN A 124 -17.67 13.47 10.51
C GLN A 124 -16.34 14.02 11.05
N ASP A 125 -15.23 13.37 10.68
CA ASP A 125 -13.87 13.80 10.97
C ASP A 125 -13.13 14.15 9.67
N VAL A 126 -12.52 15.34 9.64
CA VAL A 126 -11.72 15.81 8.49
C VAL A 126 -10.25 15.69 8.82
N HIS A 127 -9.54 14.89 8.03
CA HIS A 127 -8.11 14.67 8.11
C HIS A 127 -7.38 15.50 7.04
N PHE A 128 -6.55 16.43 7.49
CA PHE A 128 -5.71 17.27 6.62
C PHE A 128 -4.31 16.69 6.38
N GLU A 129 -4.01 15.55 7.00
CA GLU A 129 -2.75 14.85 6.82
C GLU A 129 -2.72 14.15 5.46
N GLY A 130 -1.60 14.28 4.73
CA GLY A 130 -1.37 13.53 3.51
C GLY A 130 -0.85 12.12 3.81
N PHE A 131 -1.41 11.12 3.17
CA PHE A 131 -1.10 9.70 3.31
C PHE A 131 -0.41 9.16 2.06
N GLN A 132 0.80 8.62 2.20
CA GLN A 132 1.46 7.88 1.12
C GLN A 132 1.31 6.38 1.39
N PRO A 133 0.67 5.59 0.51
CA PRO A 133 0.62 4.14 0.65
C PRO A 133 2.03 3.54 0.64
N ASP A 134 2.30 2.56 1.51
CA ASP A 134 3.60 1.89 1.57
C ASP A 134 3.95 1.10 0.30
N PHE A 135 2.94 0.54 -0.38
CA PHE A 135 3.12 -0.25 -1.60
C PHE A 135 2.08 0.12 -2.67
N ILE A 136 2.51 0.01 -3.93
CA ILE A 136 1.66 0.06 -5.12
C ILE A 136 1.85 -1.24 -5.88
N LEU A 137 0.79 -2.03 -6.04
CA LEU A 137 0.77 -3.12 -7.00
C LEU A 137 0.26 -2.59 -8.34
N TYR A 138 1.15 -2.57 -9.32
CA TYR A 138 0.89 -2.19 -10.70
C TYR A 138 0.55 -3.44 -11.52
N LEU A 139 -0.60 -3.41 -12.17
CA LEU A 139 -1.09 -4.47 -13.05
C LEU A 139 -1.47 -3.86 -14.39
N GLN A 140 -0.98 -4.39 -15.51
CA GLN A 140 -1.34 -3.87 -16.84
C GLN A 140 -1.70 -5.01 -17.78
N ASN A 141 -2.69 -4.76 -18.63
CA ASN A 141 -2.98 -5.55 -19.82
C ASN A 141 -3.09 -4.63 -21.05
N ALA A 142 -3.55 -5.17 -22.18
CA ALA A 142 -3.65 -4.42 -23.43
C ALA A 142 -4.67 -3.28 -23.41
N GLU A 143 -5.63 -3.29 -22.49
CA GLU A 143 -6.76 -2.35 -22.45
C GLU A 143 -6.61 -1.28 -21.37
N PHE A 144 -6.08 -1.66 -20.21
CA PHE A 144 -6.00 -0.80 -19.04
C PHE A 144 -4.84 -1.20 -18.12
N PHE A 145 -4.51 -0.32 -17.18
CA PHE A 145 -3.70 -0.64 -16.03
C PHE A 145 -4.42 -0.28 -14.73
N VAL A 146 -4.09 -1.03 -13.68
CA VAL A 146 -4.62 -0.90 -12.33
C VAL A 146 -3.47 -0.57 -11.40
N GLN A 147 -3.63 0.49 -10.60
CA GLN A 147 -2.76 0.76 -9.45
C GLN A 147 -3.53 0.41 -8.19
N VAL A 148 -3.03 -0.57 -7.44
CA VAL A 148 -3.62 -0.97 -6.16
C VAL A 148 -2.74 -0.43 -5.03
N PHE A 149 -3.30 0.46 -4.21
CA PHE A 149 -2.66 1.00 -3.02
C PHE A 149 -2.80 0.03 -1.85
N ILE A 150 -1.67 -0.30 -1.22
CA ILE A 150 -1.59 -1.29 -0.16
C ILE A 150 -0.80 -0.74 1.02
N GLU A 151 -1.38 -0.89 2.21
CA GLU A 151 -0.81 -0.40 3.47
C GLU A 151 -0.77 -1.56 4.49
N PRO A 152 0.42 -2.13 4.79
CA PRO A 152 0.59 -3.06 5.89
C PRO A 152 0.55 -2.34 7.24
N LYS A 153 -0.15 -2.93 8.21
CA LYS A 153 -0.38 -2.31 9.51
C LYS A 153 -0.24 -3.27 10.68
N GLY A 154 0.37 -2.76 11.76
CA GLY A 154 0.33 -3.41 13.06
C GLY A 154 -1.02 -3.19 13.73
N ILE A 155 -1.54 -4.23 14.42
CA ILE A 155 -2.87 -4.21 15.06
C ILE A 155 -3.06 -3.00 15.99
N ASN A 156 -2.02 -2.63 16.73
CA ASN A 156 -2.06 -1.52 17.69
C ASN A 156 -2.22 -0.13 17.06
N LEU A 157 -2.06 0.00 15.74
CA LEU A 157 -2.15 1.27 15.00
C LEU A 157 -3.43 1.37 14.16
N LEU A 158 -4.28 0.34 14.15
CA LEU A 158 -5.46 0.29 13.29
C LEU A 158 -6.44 1.44 13.58
N GLU A 159 -6.78 1.65 14.86
CA GLU A 159 -7.73 2.70 15.26
C GLU A 159 -7.21 4.10 14.92
N GLN A 160 -5.94 4.38 15.23
CA GLN A 160 -5.33 5.68 14.96
C GLN A 160 -5.31 6.02 13.46
N ASP A 161 -5.08 5.01 12.61
CA ASP A 161 -4.88 5.20 11.17
C ASP A 161 -6.14 4.85 10.35
N GLN A 162 -7.27 4.54 10.99
CA GLN A 162 -8.49 4.06 10.32
C GLN A 162 -8.95 4.94 9.15
N TRP A 163 -8.78 6.27 9.27
CA TRP A 163 -9.12 7.24 8.22
C TRP A 163 -8.39 6.98 6.88
N LYS A 164 -7.19 6.37 6.89
CA LYS A 164 -6.45 6.03 5.67
C LYS A 164 -7.12 4.87 4.94
N GLU A 165 -7.60 3.87 5.67
CA GLU A 165 -8.36 2.77 5.10
C GLU A 165 -9.74 3.23 4.59
N GLU A 166 -10.37 4.16 5.31
CA GLU A 166 -11.61 4.79 4.85
C GLU A 166 -11.38 5.55 3.54
N LEU A 167 -10.26 6.27 3.40
CA LEU A 167 -9.88 6.91 2.15
C LEU A 167 -9.67 5.90 1.01
N LEU A 168 -8.96 4.80 1.27
CA LEU A 168 -8.75 3.72 0.30
C LEU A 168 -10.06 3.04 -0.11
N THR A 169 -10.99 2.89 0.83
CA THR A 169 -12.33 2.34 0.59
C THR A 169 -13.16 3.31 -0.24
N TYR A 170 -13.13 4.60 0.10
CA TYR A 170 -13.85 5.65 -0.62
C TYR A 170 -13.42 5.74 -2.09
N ILE A 171 -12.12 5.58 -2.38
CA ILE A 171 -11.60 5.49 -3.75
C ILE A 171 -12.27 4.35 -4.54
N ASN A 172 -12.48 3.19 -3.93
CA ASN A 172 -13.11 2.06 -4.61
C ASN A 172 -14.61 2.30 -4.87
N GLU A 173 -15.30 2.90 -3.91
CA GLU A 173 -16.75 3.14 -3.97
C GLU A 173 -17.12 4.25 -4.96
N ASN A 174 -16.21 5.19 -5.20
CA ASN A 174 -16.42 6.37 -6.04
C ASN A 174 -15.52 6.35 -7.29
N GLU A 175 -15.15 5.16 -7.78
CA GLU A 175 -14.25 5.01 -8.94
C GLU A 175 -14.74 5.77 -10.18
N ALA A 176 -16.06 5.82 -10.40
CA ALA A 176 -16.67 6.53 -11.53
C ALA A 176 -16.53 8.06 -11.45
N GLU A 177 -16.22 8.60 -10.28
CA GLU A 177 -16.07 10.04 -10.04
C GLU A 177 -14.60 10.48 -10.08
N LEU A 178 -13.66 9.53 -10.21
CA LEU A 178 -12.24 9.81 -10.30
C LEU A 178 -11.91 10.45 -11.65
N LEU A 179 -11.19 11.57 -11.59
CA LEU A 179 -10.76 12.32 -12.76
C LEU A 179 -9.26 12.12 -12.97
N PHE A 180 -8.87 11.85 -14.21
CA PHE A 180 -7.48 11.74 -14.62
C PHE A 180 -7.15 12.87 -15.62
N GLU A 181 -5.87 13.05 -15.93
CA GLU A 181 -5.44 13.96 -16.99
C GLU A 181 -5.94 13.47 -18.36
N ASP A 182 -6.31 14.40 -19.26
CA ASP A 182 -7.03 14.10 -20.51
C ASP A 182 -6.26 13.15 -21.45
N ASP A 183 -4.94 13.09 -21.33
CA ASP A 183 -4.04 12.25 -22.11
C ASP A 183 -3.79 10.86 -21.49
N VAL A 184 -4.34 10.58 -20.30
CA VAL A 184 -4.19 9.30 -19.61
C VAL A 184 -5.51 8.53 -19.62
N GLN A 185 -5.58 7.49 -20.44
CA GLN A 185 -6.74 6.61 -20.56
C GLN A 185 -6.46 5.22 -20.00
N GLY A 186 -7.51 4.48 -19.64
CA GLY A 186 -7.40 3.10 -19.15
C GLY A 186 -6.76 3.01 -17.77
N VAL A 187 -6.88 4.05 -16.94
CA VAL A 187 -6.40 4.03 -15.55
C VAL A 187 -7.50 3.54 -14.63
N LYS A 188 -7.16 2.61 -13.74
CA LYS A 188 -7.98 2.25 -12.60
C LYS A 188 -7.15 2.38 -11.33
N ILE A 189 -7.73 3.01 -10.30
CA ILE A 189 -7.10 3.09 -8.98
C ILE A 189 -7.96 2.29 -8.01
N LYS A 190 -7.30 1.46 -7.22
CA LYS A 190 -7.92 0.66 -6.17
C LYS A 190 -7.17 0.83 -4.86
N GLY A 191 -7.89 0.74 -3.76
CA GLY A 191 -7.32 0.67 -2.42
C GLY A 191 -7.67 -0.66 -1.74
N LEU A 192 -6.79 -1.20 -0.92
CA LEU A 192 -7.11 -2.34 -0.07
C LEU A 192 -7.32 -1.89 1.38
N LYS A 193 -8.04 -2.70 2.14
CA LYS A 193 -7.96 -2.62 3.60
C LYS A 193 -6.54 -2.91 4.07
N PHE A 194 -6.23 -2.52 5.30
CA PHE A 194 -4.92 -2.73 5.88
C PHE A 194 -4.55 -4.20 5.91
N TYR A 195 -3.36 -4.50 5.40
CA TYR A 195 -2.77 -5.82 5.53
C TYR A 195 -2.22 -5.99 6.94
N THR A 196 -2.79 -6.90 7.71
CA THR A 196 -2.25 -7.29 9.02
C THR A 196 -1.50 -8.61 8.93
N MET A 197 -0.64 -8.88 9.91
CA MET A 197 0.07 -10.15 10.01
C MET A 197 -0.90 -11.33 9.89
N ASN A 198 -0.47 -12.34 9.14
CA ASN A 198 -1.19 -13.53 8.72
C ASN A 198 -2.41 -13.27 7.82
N ASP A 199 -2.47 -12.10 7.20
CA ASP A 199 -3.65 -11.64 6.48
C ASP A 199 -4.94 -11.67 7.33
N GLY A 200 -4.83 -11.32 8.62
CA GLY A 200 -5.93 -11.44 9.59
C GLY A 200 -7.17 -10.60 9.27
N ARG A 201 -7.09 -9.73 8.26
CA ARG A 201 -8.24 -8.95 7.77
C ARG A 201 -8.76 -9.45 6.42
N GLY A 202 -8.15 -10.44 5.77
CA GLY A 202 -8.59 -11.00 4.48
C GLY A 202 -8.30 -10.08 3.29
N THR A 203 -7.18 -9.39 3.32
CA THR A 203 -6.69 -8.43 2.31
C THR A 203 -6.40 -9.12 1.00
N MET A 204 -5.84 -10.34 1.03
CA MET A 204 -5.56 -11.10 -0.19
C MET A 204 -6.84 -11.52 -0.90
N LYS A 205 -7.89 -11.85 -0.13
CA LYS A 205 -9.22 -12.09 -0.69
C LYS A 205 -9.78 -10.84 -1.37
N GLN A 206 -9.69 -9.69 -0.70
CA GLN A 206 -10.14 -8.42 -1.29
C GLN A 206 -9.35 -8.10 -2.56
N LEU A 207 -8.02 -8.28 -2.56
CA LEU A 207 -7.17 -8.07 -3.73
C LEU A 207 -7.69 -8.86 -4.93
N ALA A 208 -7.92 -10.16 -4.76
CA ALA A 208 -8.46 -11.02 -5.82
C ALA A 208 -9.80 -10.50 -6.35
N GLN A 209 -10.73 -10.17 -5.45
CA GLN A 209 -12.04 -9.64 -5.83
C GLN A 209 -11.95 -8.34 -6.63
N VAL A 210 -11.07 -7.40 -6.23
CA VAL A 210 -10.99 -6.10 -6.90
C VAL A 210 -10.22 -6.15 -8.23
N VAL A 211 -9.28 -7.09 -8.41
CA VAL A 211 -8.47 -7.17 -9.64
C VAL A 211 -8.83 -8.33 -10.57
N LEU A 212 -9.49 -9.39 -10.10
CA LEU A 212 -9.89 -10.55 -10.90
C LEU A 212 -11.41 -10.74 -10.95
N GLY A 213 -12.15 -10.16 -10.01
CA GLY A 213 -13.60 -10.40 -9.85
C GLY A 213 -13.92 -11.77 -9.26
N HIS A 214 -12.93 -12.51 -8.76
CA HIS A 214 -13.09 -13.80 -8.08
C HIS A 214 -11.98 -14.01 -7.04
N ASP A 215 -12.13 -15.02 -6.17
CA ASP A 215 -11.09 -15.39 -5.20
C ASP A 215 -9.91 -16.07 -5.89
N PHE A 216 -8.70 -15.90 -5.35
CA PHE A 216 -7.53 -16.64 -5.83
C PHE A 216 -7.70 -18.14 -5.63
N ASP A 217 -7.08 -18.94 -6.50
CA ASP A 217 -7.09 -20.39 -6.43
C ASP A 217 -6.56 -20.89 -5.06
N GLY A 218 -7.33 -21.74 -4.36
CA GLY A 218 -6.92 -22.33 -3.08
C GLY A 218 -7.07 -21.44 -1.83
N LEU A 219 -7.50 -20.18 -1.97
CA LEU A 219 -7.85 -19.31 -0.83
C LEU A 219 -9.22 -19.65 -0.23
N THR A 220 -10.06 -20.39 -0.97
CA THR A 220 -11.38 -20.87 -0.56
C THR A 220 -11.37 -21.94 0.54
N MET A 221 -10.24 -22.63 0.78
CA MET A 221 -10.18 -23.79 1.69
C MET A 221 -10.02 -23.45 3.18
N HIS A 222 -9.59 -22.24 3.55
CA HIS A 222 -9.29 -21.92 4.96
C HIS A 222 -10.44 -21.24 5.72
N ASN A 223 -11.50 -20.79 5.04
CA ASN A 223 -12.65 -20.15 5.70
C ASN A 223 -13.81 -21.11 6.02
N GLN A 224 -13.69 -22.41 5.71
CA GLN A 224 -14.75 -23.39 6.01
C GLN A 224 -14.51 -24.19 7.31
N ILE A 225 -13.37 -24.00 8.00
CA ILE A 225 -13.07 -24.77 9.22
C ILE A 225 -13.60 -24.06 10.49
N GLU A 226 -13.96 -22.78 10.46
CA GLU A 226 -14.47 -22.04 11.64
C GLU A 226 -16.00 -22.05 11.80
N LEU A 227 -16.76 -22.81 10.99
CA LEU A 227 -18.23 -22.86 11.07
C LEU A 227 -18.81 -24.25 11.38
N GLN A 228 -18.02 -25.15 11.99
CA GLN A 228 -18.52 -26.46 12.44
C GLN A 228 -18.42 -26.73 13.95
N ASP A 229 -17.98 -25.75 14.75
CA ASP A 229 -18.01 -25.85 16.21
C ASP A 229 -18.93 -24.77 16.80
N GLU A 230 -20.25 -24.91 16.61
CA GLU A 230 -21.31 -24.45 17.54
C GLU A 230 -22.53 -25.38 17.46
#